data_AF-A0A6G7XH31-F1
#
_entry.id   AF-A0A6G7XH31-F1
#
_cell.length_a   1.000
_cell.length_b   1.000
_cell.length_c   1.000
_cell.angle_alpha   90.00
_cell.angle_beta   90.00
_cell.angle_gamma   90.00
#
_symmetry.space_group_name_H-M   'P 1'
#
loop_
_entity.id
_entity.type
_entity.pdbx_description
1 polymer ?
#
loop_
_entity_poly.entity_id
_entity_poly.type
_entity_poly.pdbx_seq_one_letter_code
_entity_poly.pdbx_strand_id
1 'polypeptide(L)'
;MHTSTTTIHTSPDTDRAVERLTEAHAVTVNGNIAMSGPLLEELRQARYPNLGRTKSGGGGGGDLLDMKAFNLYETTDADVRAWLNHYRQPQPDDLLEATRLLHNTLRAEAAGNRLDDPDRMFGMFHTWVQRIEDLFNPPREYELTEACPVCETEHVADKDGCQLWAVRVPVKEGRALVAECHHCGTLWAGHDQLTNLAESMQINVDWVALREFLGLPQNQPQTC
;
A
#
# COMPACT_ATOMS: atom_id res chain seq x y z
N MET A 1 36.89 -22.38 -15.40
CA MET A 1 36.37 -21.75 -14.17
C MET A 1 35.52 -20.57 -14.61
N HIS A 2 34.21 -20.76 -14.74
CA HIS A 2 33.28 -19.70 -15.14
C HIS A 2 32.75 -19.03 -13.86
N THR A 3 33.19 -17.80 -13.62
CA THR A 3 32.60 -16.92 -12.60
C THR A 3 31.31 -16.36 -13.17
N SER A 4 30.18 -16.98 -12.83
CA SER A 4 28.86 -16.40 -13.06
C SER A 4 28.69 -15.21 -12.12
N THR A 5 28.85 -14.00 -12.64
CA THR A 5 28.48 -12.76 -11.97
C THR A 5 26.97 -12.75 -11.80
N THR A 6 26.50 -13.09 -10.60
CA THR A 6 25.09 -12.94 -10.23
C THR A 6 24.88 -11.46 -9.93
N THR A 7 24.27 -10.74 -10.87
CA THR A 7 23.90 -9.33 -10.71
C THR A 7 22.83 -9.25 -9.62
N ILE A 8 23.16 -8.64 -8.48
CA ILE A 8 22.24 -8.38 -7.39
C ILE A 8 21.26 -7.29 -7.86
N HIS A 9 20.04 -7.67 -8.22
CA HIS A 9 18.98 -6.70 -8.46
C HIS A 9 18.38 -6.24 -7.14
N THR A 10 19.06 -5.34 -6.42
CA THR A 10 18.35 -4.42 -5.54
C THR A 10 17.57 -3.50 -6.48
N SER A 11 16.26 -3.73 -6.62
CA SER A 11 15.45 -2.90 -7.49
C SER A 11 15.59 -1.43 -7.03
N PRO A 12 15.84 -0.47 -7.93
CA PRO A 12 15.87 0.96 -7.59
C PRO A 12 14.58 1.43 -6.88
N ASP A 13 13.52 0.63 -6.98
CA ASP A 13 12.26 0.84 -6.28
C ASP A 13 12.38 0.64 -4.75
N THR A 14 13.19 -0.31 -4.27
CA THR A 14 13.31 -0.58 -2.82
C THR A 14 14.10 0.49 -2.09
N ASP A 15 15.21 0.96 -2.66
CA ASP A 15 15.99 2.07 -2.07
C ASP A 15 15.07 3.30 -1.89
N ARG A 16 14.23 3.58 -2.90
CA ARG A 16 13.22 4.63 -2.84
C ARG A 16 12.17 4.35 -1.75
N ALA A 17 11.67 3.12 -1.61
CA ALA A 17 10.71 2.80 -0.55
C ALA A 17 11.29 3.05 0.85
N VAL A 18 12.55 2.68 1.09
CA VAL A 18 13.23 2.91 2.36
C VAL A 18 13.48 4.40 2.60
N GLU A 19 13.87 5.15 1.58
CA GLU A 19 13.94 6.62 1.62
C GLU A 19 12.59 7.20 2.07
N ARG A 20 11.49 6.82 1.43
CA ARG A 20 10.15 7.32 1.79
C ARG A 20 9.74 6.98 3.22
N LEU A 21 10.09 5.78 3.70
CA LEU A 21 9.79 5.36 5.06
C LEU A 21 10.55 6.17 6.12
N THR A 22 11.81 6.52 5.82
CA THR A 22 12.78 6.98 6.85
C THR A 22 13.23 8.42 6.68
N GLU A 23 13.01 9.04 5.53
CA GLU A 23 13.48 10.38 5.15
C GLU A 23 12.36 11.25 4.60
N ALA A 24 12.59 12.57 4.66
CA ALA A 24 11.70 13.52 4.00
C ALA A 24 11.83 13.37 2.49
N HIS A 25 10.71 13.28 1.78
CA HIS A 25 10.69 12.93 0.37
C HIS A 25 9.65 13.75 -0.39
N ALA A 26 9.88 13.89 -1.70
CA ALA A 26 8.95 14.57 -2.60
C ALA A 26 7.79 13.66 -2.98
N VAL A 27 6.56 14.15 -2.83
CA VAL A 27 5.33 13.47 -3.23
C VAL A 27 4.55 14.37 -4.17
N THR A 28 4.02 13.81 -5.25
CA THR A 28 3.10 14.52 -6.13
C THR A 28 1.69 14.42 -5.55
N VAL A 29 1.11 15.56 -5.18
CA VAL A 29 -0.26 15.67 -4.68
C VAL A 29 -1.02 16.62 -5.60
N ASN A 30 -2.04 16.12 -6.29
CA ASN A 30 -2.85 16.89 -7.24
C ASN A 30 -1.99 17.64 -8.29
N GLY A 31 -0.99 16.96 -8.86
CA GLY A 31 -0.07 17.53 -9.85
C GLY A 31 0.98 18.50 -9.31
N ASN A 32 1.01 18.78 -8.00
CA ASN A 32 2.02 19.62 -7.37
C ASN A 32 3.02 18.77 -6.59
N ILE A 33 4.30 19.14 -6.63
CA ILE A 33 5.33 18.49 -5.82
C ILE A 33 5.29 19.12 -4.42
N ALA A 34 5.00 18.31 -3.41
CA ALA A 34 5.06 18.68 -2.00
C ALA A 34 6.13 17.85 -1.27
N MET A 35 6.74 18.44 -0.25
CA MET A 35 7.64 17.70 0.64
C MET A 35 6.82 17.06 1.77
N SER A 36 6.91 15.74 1.89
CA SER A 36 6.35 14.95 2.99
C SER A 36 7.49 14.52 3.93
N GLY A 37 7.17 14.30 5.20
CA GLY A 37 8.13 13.77 6.16
C GLY A 37 8.37 12.26 5.94
N PRO A 38 9.19 11.63 6.79
CA PRO A 38 9.29 10.17 6.82
C PRO A 38 7.92 9.56 7.12
N LEU A 39 7.47 8.60 6.30
CA LEU A 39 6.15 7.96 6.50
C LEU A 39 6.03 7.27 7.87
N LEU A 40 7.13 6.71 8.40
CA LEU A 40 7.11 6.09 9.73
C LEU A 40 6.93 7.12 10.84
N GLU A 41 7.42 8.35 10.65
CA GLU A 41 7.21 9.45 11.61
C GLU A 41 5.77 9.97 11.53
N GLU A 42 5.23 10.14 10.32
CA GLU A 42 3.81 10.49 10.12
C GLU A 42 2.90 9.44 10.76
N LEU A 43 3.19 8.14 10.55
CA LEU A 43 2.47 7.04 11.20
C LEU A 43 2.61 7.06 12.72
N ARG A 44 3.81 7.34 13.25
CA ARG A 44 4.06 7.44 14.69
C ARG A 44 3.20 8.52 15.34
N GLN A 45 3.08 9.67 14.67
CA GLN A 45 2.25 10.79 15.13
C GLN A 45 0.75 10.49 15.02
N ALA A 46 0.33 9.79 13.97
CA ALA A 46 -1.05 9.41 13.74
C ALA A 46 -1.63 8.50 14.83
N ARG A 47 -0.79 7.78 15.59
CA ARG A 47 -1.24 6.99 16.75
C ARG A 47 -1.99 7.84 17.79
N TYR A 48 -1.61 9.10 17.96
CA TYR A 48 -2.11 9.98 19.03
C TYR A 48 -2.64 11.32 18.49
N PRO A 49 -3.75 11.32 17.72
CA PRO A 49 -4.20 12.52 17.00
C PRO A 49 -4.63 13.68 17.92
N ASN A 50 -4.94 13.41 19.20
CA ASN A 50 -5.51 14.37 20.14
C ASN A 50 -4.56 14.84 21.28
N LEU A 51 -3.31 14.39 21.31
CA LEU A 51 -2.30 14.84 22.28
C LEU A 51 -1.59 16.12 21.79
N GLY A 52 -2.30 17.26 21.71
CA GLY A 52 -1.64 18.58 21.66
C GLY A 52 -2.21 19.70 20.76
N ARG A 53 -3.30 19.51 20.00
CA ARG A 53 -3.94 20.62 19.26
C ARG A 53 -5.25 21.04 19.94
N THR A 54 -5.17 22.02 20.83
CA THR A 54 -6.34 22.76 21.33
C THR A 54 -6.98 23.54 20.19
N LYS A 55 -8.06 23.01 19.62
CA LYS A 55 -9.09 23.82 18.95
C LYS A 55 -10.44 23.51 19.59
N SER A 56 -10.95 24.53 20.26
CA SER A 56 -12.24 24.61 20.93
C SER A 56 -13.38 24.28 19.96
N GLY A 57 -14.22 23.30 20.29
CA GLY A 57 -15.54 23.17 19.67
C GLY A 57 -16.08 21.74 19.57
N GLY A 58 -17.08 21.43 20.40
CA GLY A 58 -18.19 20.53 20.04
C GLY A 58 -17.97 19.04 20.34
N GLY A 59 -18.85 18.50 21.20
CA GLY A 59 -18.82 17.13 21.68
C GLY A 59 -18.93 16.06 20.60
N GLY A 60 -18.03 15.08 20.73
CA GLY A 60 -18.02 13.77 20.10
C GLY A 60 -16.87 13.03 20.78
N GLY A 61 -17.10 11.82 21.30
CA GLY A 61 -16.05 11.06 21.98
C GLY A 61 -14.88 10.80 21.04
N GLY A 62 -13.88 11.68 21.10
CA GLY A 62 -12.67 11.57 20.31
C GLY A 62 -11.85 10.43 20.88
N ASP A 63 -11.76 9.33 20.13
CA ASP A 63 -10.90 8.23 20.50
C ASP A 63 -9.47 8.78 20.68
N LEU A 64 -8.87 8.50 21.84
CA LEU A 64 -7.55 9.04 22.20
C LEU A 64 -6.44 8.43 21.33
N LEU A 65 -6.75 7.31 20.66
CA LEU A 65 -5.85 6.49 19.90
C LEU A 65 -6.51 6.15 18.56
N ASP A 66 -5.81 6.39 17.44
CA ASP A 66 -6.22 5.80 16.17
C ASP A 66 -5.75 4.34 16.16
N MET A 67 -6.68 3.41 16.40
CA MET A 67 -6.38 1.98 16.47
C MET A 67 -5.80 1.42 15.16
N LYS A 68 -6.14 1.98 14.00
CA LYS A 68 -5.59 1.51 12.71
C LYS A 68 -4.13 1.95 12.59
N ALA A 69 -3.84 3.22 12.90
CA ALA A 69 -2.48 3.74 12.91
C ALA A 69 -1.60 3.01 13.94
N PHE A 70 -2.14 2.79 15.14
CA PHE A 70 -1.46 2.05 16.20
C PHE A 70 -1.09 0.63 15.74
N ASN A 71 -2.07 -0.15 15.29
CA ASN A 71 -1.82 -1.53 14.86
C ASN A 71 -0.84 -1.61 13.69
N LEU A 72 -0.93 -0.70 12.72
CA LEU A 72 -0.01 -0.67 11.58
C LEU A 72 1.43 -0.35 12.04
N TYR A 73 1.59 0.60 12.97
CA TYR A 73 2.89 0.95 13.53
C TYR A 73 3.49 -0.24 14.29
N GLU A 74 2.74 -0.83 15.24
CA GLU A 74 3.23 -1.93 16.06
C GLU A 74 3.57 -3.17 15.23
N THR A 75 2.76 -3.48 14.19
CA THR A 75 3.05 -4.59 13.28
C THR A 75 4.34 -4.34 12.51
N THR A 76 4.53 -3.11 11.99
CA THR A 76 5.75 -2.75 11.25
C THR A 76 6.98 -2.80 12.16
N ASP A 77 6.89 -2.26 13.38
CA ASP A 77 7.96 -2.32 14.38
C ASP A 77 8.32 -3.77 14.76
N ALA A 78 7.31 -4.59 15.03
CA ALA A 78 7.50 -6.01 15.33
C ALA A 78 8.17 -6.77 14.18
N ASP A 79 7.73 -6.55 12.94
CA ASP A 79 8.33 -7.17 11.75
C ASP A 79 9.80 -6.77 11.60
N VAL A 80 10.11 -5.47 11.71
CA VAL A 80 11.50 -4.96 11.61
C VAL A 80 12.39 -5.57 12.68
N ARG A 81 11.94 -5.57 13.94
CA ARG A 81 12.70 -6.13 15.06
C ARG A 81 12.88 -7.63 14.96
N ALA A 82 11.85 -8.35 14.49
CA ALA A 82 11.94 -9.79 14.26
C ALA A 82 13.03 -10.13 13.25
N TRP A 83 13.12 -9.37 12.15
CA TRP A 83 14.18 -9.56 11.15
C TRP A 83 15.56 -9.15 11.65
N LEU A 84 15.68 -8.02 12.35
CA LEU A 84 16.96 -7.63 12.96
C LEU A 84 17.45 -8.70 13.94
N ASN A 85 16.56 -9.24 14.76
CA ASN A 85 16.88 -10.33 15.67
C ASN A 85 17.27 -11.62 14.93
N HIS A 86 16.58 -11.97 13.84
CA HIS A 86 16.93 -13.11 12.98
C HIS A 86 18.38 -13.02 12.48
N TYR A 87 18.79 -11.83 12.03
CA TYR A 87 20.17 -11.56 11.60
C TYR A 87 21.14 -11.19 12.73
N ARG A 88 20.70 -11.31 13.99
CA ARG A 88 21.48 -10.99 15.20
C ARG A 88 22.05 -9.58 15.20
N GLN A 89 21.33 -8.64 14.61
CA GLN A 89 21.68 -7.23 14.59
C GLN A 89 21.22 -6.54 15.88
N PRO A 90 21.83 -5.40 16.23
CA PRO A 90 21.27 -4.51 17.24
C PRO A 90 19.82 -4.12 16.91
N GLN A 91 19.03 -3.83 17.93
CA GLN A 91 17.65 -3.38 17.78
C GLN A 91 17.53 -1.96 18.34
N PRO A 92 17.78 -0.92 17.53
CA PRO A 92 17.58 0.47 17.95
C PRO A 92 16.17 0.70 18.50
N ASP A 93 16.02 1.61 19.45
CA ASP A 93 14.71 1.96 19.99
C ASP A 93 13.87 2.70 18.93
N ASP A 94 14.50 3.56 18.13
CA ASP A 94 13.86 4.30 17.05
C ASP A 94 13.60 3.42 15.82
N LEU A 95 12.34 3.38 15.38
CA LEU A 95 11.91 2.57 14.24
C LEU A 95 12.52 3.06 12.92
N LEU A 96 12.76 4.36 12.76
CA LEU A 96 13.40 4.88 11.54
C LEU A 96 14.83 4.36 11.43
N GLU A 97 15.60 4.43 12.51
CA GLU A 97 16.95 3.86 12.58
C GLU A 97 16.94 2.34 12.38
N ALA A 98 16.05 1.61 13.07
CA ALA A 98 15.92 0.16 12.94
C ALA A 98 15.59 -0.26 11.49
N THR A 99 14.72 0.48 10.80
CA THR A 99 14.35 0.21 9.40
C THR A 99 15.54 0.40 8.46
N ARG A 100 16.33 1.47 8.64
CA ARG A 100 17.57 1.69 7.85
C ARG A 100 18.59 0.58 8.11
N LEU A 101 18.77 0.19 9.37
CA LEU A 101 19.68 -0.90 9.74
C LEU A 101 19.26 -2.22 9.11
N LEU A 102 17.96 -2.53 9.13
CA LEU A 102 17.42 -3.73 8.49
C LEU A 102 17.71 -3.72 6.99
N HIS A 103 17.42 -2.61 6.31
CA HIS A 103 17.69 -2.50 4.88
C HIS A 103 19.18 -2.73 4.53
N ASN A 104 20.09 -2.10 5.28
CA ASN A 104 21.53 -2.29 5.10
C ASN A 104 21.96 -3.74 5.36
N THR A 105 21.36 -4.37 6.37
CA THR A 105 21.59 -5.78 6.69
C THR A 105 21.16 -6.68 5.53
N LEU A 106 19.95 -6.50 5.01
CA LEU A 106 19.45 -7.25 3.87
C LEU A 106 20.31 -7.04 2.62
N ARG A 107 20.79 -5.82 2.36
CA ARG A 107 21.74 -5.56 1.26
C ARG A 107 23.05 -6.32 1.43
N ALA A 108 23.61 -6.38 2.63
CA ALA A 108 24.83 -7.13 2.91
C ALA A 108 24.63 -8.65 2.77
N GLU A 109 23.48 -9.16 3.20
CA GLU A 109 23.11 -10.57 3.06
C GLU A 109 22.86 -10.95 1.58
N ALA A 110 22.17 -10.09 0.83
CA ALA A 110 21.95 -10.25 -0.61
C ALA A 110 23.29 -10.25 -1.37
N ALA A 111 24.19 -9.33 -1.03
CA ALA A 111 25.53 -9.29 -1.62
C ALA A 111 26.37 -10.53 -1.31
N GLY A 112 26.10 -11.16 -0.17
CA GLY A 112 26.66 -12.45 0.20
C GLY A 112 25.97 -13.67 -0.41
N ASN A 113 24.89 -13.48 -1.18
CA ASN A 113 24.01 -14.54 -1.68
C ASN A 113 23.50 -15.46 -0.55
N ARG A 114 23.11 -14.88 0.58
CA ARG A 114 22.61 -15.58 1.79
C ARG A 114 21.11 -15.39 2.03
N LEU A 115 20.42 -14.72 1.12
CA LEU A 115 18.96 -14.57 1.17
C LEU A 115 18.30 -15.70 0.37
N ASP A 116 17.34 -16.38 1.00
CA ASP A 116 16.54 -17.41 0.35
C ASP A 116 15.55 -16.83 -0.68
N ASP A 117 14.97 -15.67 -0.37
CA ASP A 117 13.96 -14.99 -1.18
C ASP A 117 14.16 -13.46 -1.13
N PRO A 118 15.14 -12.91 -1.86
CA PRO A 118 15.44 -11.49 -1.82
C PRO A 118 14.26 -10.62 -2.26
N ASP A 119 13.47 -11.07 -3.25
CA ASP A 119 12.36 -10.30 -3.80
C ASP A 119 11.25 -10.10 -2.76
N ARG A 120 10.86 -11.17 -2.04
CA ARG A 120 9.90 -11.06 -0.95
C ARG A 120 10.42 -10.17 0.19
N MET A 121 11.69 -10.31 0.53
CA MET A 121 12.28 -9.55 1.64
C MET A 121 12.38 -8.07 1.32
N PHE A 122 12.85 -7.70 0.14
CA PHE A 122 12.86 -6.29 -0.28
C PHE A 122 11.47 -5.75 -0.61
N GLY A 123 10.53 -6.60 -1.04
CA GLY A 123 9.12 -6.25 -1.28
C GLY A 123 8.34 -5.86 -0.01
N MET A 124 8.83 -6.21 1.19
CA MET A 124 8.16 -5.84 2.43
C MET A 124 8.13 -4.31 2.64
N PHE A 125 9.19 -3.60 2.26
CA PHE A 125 9.26 -2.15 2.40
C PHE A 125 8.19 -1.44 1.55
N HIS A 126 7.97 -1.91 0.33
CA HIS A 126 6.89 -1.44 -0.55
C HIS A 126 5.52 -1.67 0.05
N THR A 127 5.33 -2.85 0.63
CA THR A 127 4.07 -3.21 1.29
C THR A 127 3.80 -2.27 2.48
N TRP A 128 4.81 -1.93 3.28
CA TRP A 128 4.65 -0.97 4.37
C TRP A 128 4.35 0.44 3.86
N VAL A 129 5.08 0.93 2.84
CA VAL A 129 4.80 2.23 2.21
C VAL A 129 3.34 2.30 1.76
N GLN A 130 2.86 1.31 1.00
CA GLN A 130 1.48 1.28 0.50
C GLN A 130 0.46 1.27 1.63
N ARG A 131 0.66 0.46 2.67
CA ARG A 131 -0.27 0.40 3.82
C ARG A 131 -0.35 1.72 4.57
N ILE A 132 0.79 2.41 4.73
CA ILE A 132 0.83 3.71 5.41
C ILE A 132 0.16 4.78 4.53
N GLU A 133 0.44 4.79 3.23
CA GLU A 133 -0.22 5.71 2.30
C GLU A 133 -1.73 5.47 2.18
N ASP A 134 -2.18 4.23 2.23
CA ASP A 134 -3.61 3.89 2.21
C ASP A 134 -4.29 4.26 3.55
N LEU A 135 -3.55 4.36 4.66
CA LEU A 135 -4.09 4.89 5.91
C LEU A 135 -4.38 6.40 5.79
N PHE A 136 -3.47 7.17 5.20
CA PHE A 136 -3.59 8.64 5.10
C PHE A 136 -4.39 9.11 3.88
N ASN A 137 -4.36 8.34 2.81
CA ASN A 137 -5.07 8.59 1.56
C ASN A 137 -5.68 7.27 1.06
N PRO A 138 -6.77 6.82 1.70
CA PRO A 138 -7.39 5.54 1.37
C PRO A 138 -7.85 5.51 -0.09
N PRO A 139 -7.68 4.36 -0.78
CA PRO A 139 -8.24 4.20 -2.11
C PRO A 139 -9.76 4.36 -2.02
N ARG A 140 -10.34 4.94 -3.07
CA ARG A 140 -11.80 4.98 -3.21
C ARG A 140 -12.26 3.63 -3.74
N GLU A 141 -13.35 3.08 -3.22
CA GLU A 141 -13.89 1.83 -3.72
C GLU A 141 -14.97 2.10 -4.78
N TYR A 142 -14.86 1.43 -5.93
CA TYR A 142 -15.92 1.36 -6.92
C TYR A 142 -16.56 -0.03 -6.87
N GLU A 143 -17.85 -0.08 -6.58
CA GLU A 143 -18.60 -1.33 -6.40
C GLU A 143 -19.16 -1.82 -7.74
N LEU A 144 -18.96 -3.11 -8.05
CA LEU A 144 -19.62 -3.75 -9.19
C LEU A 144 -20.94 -4.35 -8.72
N THR A 145 -22.05 -3.83 -9.26
CA THR A 145 -23.40 -4.09 -8.75
C THR A 145 -24.03 -5.41 -9.22
N GLU A 146 -23.21 -6.45 -9.38
CA GLU A 146 -23.65 -7.78 -9.79
C GLU A 146 -22.95 -8.86 -8.96
N ALA A 147 -23.50 -10.07 -8.96
CA ALA A 147 -22.93 -11.21 -8.24
C ALA A 147 -21.52 -11.55 -8.74
N CYS A 148 -20.65 -12.02 -7.82
CA CYS A 148 -19.36 -12.55 -8.21
C CYS A 148 -19.52 -13.74 -9.17
N PRO A 149 -18.90 -13.74 -10.36
CA PRO A 149 -19.07 -14.82 -11.34
C PRO A 149 -18.41 -16.15 -10.91
N VAL A 150 -17.64 -16.16 -9.82
CA VAL A 150 -16.94 -17.35 -9.30
C VAL A 150 -17.68 -17.99 -8.14
N CYS A 151 -18.22 -17.20 -7.21
CA CYS A 151 -18.86 -17.70 -5.99
C CYS A 151 -20.32 -17.28 -5.84
N GLU A 152 -20.88 -16.58 -6.83
CA GLU A 152 -22.28 -16.12 -6.90
C GLU A 152 -22.71 -15.22 -5.73
N THR A 153 -21.76 -14.77 -4.91
CA THR A 153 -22.06 -13.87 -3.79
C THR A 153 -22.28 -12.46 -4.31
N GLU A 154 -23.42 -11.88 -3.96
CA GLU A 154 -23.77 -10.50 -4.32
C GLU A 154 -23.29 -9.50 -3.28
N HIS A 155 -23.49 -9.78 -1.99
CA HIS A 155 -23.23 -8.84 -0.91
C HIS A 155 -22.37 -9.45 0.18
N VAL A 156 -21.54 -8.61 0.80
CA VAL A 156 -20.71 -8.94 1.96
C VAL A 156 -20.95 -7.88 3.03
N ALA A 157 -21.08 -8.31 4.29
CA ALA A 157 -21.18 -7.39 5.41
C ALA A 157 -19.83 -6.71 5.70
N ASP A 158 -19.85 -5.39 5.74
CA ASP A 158 -18.80 -4.55 6.32
C ASP A 158 -18.73 -4.75 7.85
N LYS A 159 -17.63 -4.30 8.46
CA LYS A 159 -17.41 -4.18 9.91
C LYS A 159 -18.52 -3.41 10.63
N ASP A 160 -19.15 -2.44 9.96
CA ASP A 160 -20.29 -1.68 10.49
C ASP A 160 -21.65 -2.37 10.23
N GLY A 161 -21.64 -3.57 9.65
CA GLY A 161 -22.84 -4.35 9.32
C GLY A 161 -23.55 -3.92 8.04
N CYS A 162 -23.04 -2.90 7.34
CA CYS A 162 -23.54 -2.47 6.04
C CYS A 162 -23.32 -3.57 4.99
N GLN A 163 -24.30 -3.80 4.13
CA GLN A 163 -24.15 -4.71 2.99
C GLN A 163 -23.49 -3.95 1.83
N LEU A 164 -22.29 -4.36 1.47
CA LEU A 164 -21.55 -3.84 0.32
C LEU A 164 -21.53 -4.90 -0.78
N TRP A 165 -21.38 -4.48 -2.04
CA TRP A 165 -21.24 -5.44 -3.13
C TRP A 165 -19.98 -6.29 -2.98
N ALA A 166 -20.09 -7.57 -3.32
CA ALA A 166 -19.03 -8.53 -3.10
C ALA A 166 -17.80 -8.24 -3.95
N VAL A 167 -17.98 -7.71 -5.16
CA VAL A 167 -16.88 -7.37 -6.08
C VAL A 167 -16.65 -5.87 -6.08
N ARG A 168 -15.44 -5.46 -5.72
CA ARG A 168 -15.05 -4.04 -5.61
C ARG A 168 -13.72 -3.79 -6.31
N VAL A 169 -13.57 -2.57 -6.81
CA VAL A 169 -12.37 -2.08 -7.48
C VAL A 169 -11.80 -0.93 -6.65
N PRO A 170 -10.70 -1.12 -5.90
CA PRO A 170 -9.97 -0.02 -5.30
C PRO A 170 -9.36 0.87 -6.40
N VAL A 171 -9.71 2.15 -6.38
CA VAL A 171 -9.27 3.17 -7.34
C VAL A 171 -8.39 4.20 -6.61
N LYS A 172 -7.13 4.31 -7.04
CA LYS A 172 -6.15 5.29 -6.54
C LYS A 172 -5.17 5.65 -7.66
N GLU A 173 -4.81 6.93 -7.76
CA GLU A 173 -3.85 7.41 -8.76
C GLU A 173 -2.51 6.66 -8.63
N GLY A 174 -1.94 6.25 -9.76
CA GLY A 174 -0.67 5.51 -9.82
C GLY A 174 -0.74 4.04 -9.38
N ARG A 175 -1.90 3.53 -8.94
CA ARG A 175 -2.09 2.11 -8.59
C ARG A 175 -2.65 1.33 -9.78
N ALA A 176 -2.21 0.08 -9.94
CA ALA A 176 -2.82 -0.83 -10.91
C ALA A 176 -4.30 -1.06 -10.55
N LEU A 177 -5.17 -1.03 -11.55
CA LEU A 177 -6.57 -1.38 -11.38
C LEU A 177 -6.70 -2.89 -11.19
N VAL A 178 -7.31 -3.27 -10.06
CA VAL A 178 -7.59 -4.65 -9.68
C VAL A 178 -8.99 -4.69 -9.11
N ALA A 179 -9.79 -5.68 -9.50
CA ALA A 179 -11.06 -6.00 -8.86
C ALA A 179 -10.85 -7.19 -7.92
N GLU A 180 -11.51 -7.17 -6.77
CA GLU A 180 -11.46 -8.24 -5.78
C GLU A 180 -12.87 -8.64 -5.36
N CYS A 181 -13.13 -9.93 -5.28
CA CYS A 181 -14.29 -10.45 -4.57
C CYS A 181 -13.96 -10.62 -3.09
N HIS A 182 -14.62 -9.84 -2.22
CA HIS A 182 -14.39 -9.88 -0.78
C HIS A 182 -15.07 -11.05 -0.06
N HIS A 183 -15.76 -11.93 -0.79
CA HIS A 183 -16.24 -13.20 -0.25
C HIS A 183 -15.24 -14.34 -0.51
N CYS A 184 -14.87 -14.57 -1.77
CA CYS A 184 -14.03 -15.71 -2.16
C CYS A 184 -12.54 -15.36 -2.40
N GLY A 185 -12.18 -14.07 -2.39
CA GLY A 185 -10.81 -13.59 -2.61
C GLY A 185 -10.32 -13.66 -4.04
N THR A 186 -11.20 -13.91 -5.02
CA THR A 186 -10.79 -13.90 -6.44
C THR A 186 -10.36 -12.50 -6.85
N LEU A 187 -9.23 -12.42 -7.57
CA LEU A 187 -8.64 -11.18 -8.07
C LEU A 187 -8.66 -11.16 -9.60
N TRP A 188 -9.07 -10.02 -10.17
CA TRP A 188 -8.96 -9.72 -11.60
C TRP A 188 -8.06 -8.50 -11.77
N ALA A 189 -6.89 -8.69 -12.36
CA ALA A 189 -5.87 -7.67 -12.50
C ALA A 189 -5.59 -7.34 -13.97
N GLY A 190 -5.46 -6.03 -14.25
CA GLY A 190 -5.16 -5.55 -15.58
C GLY A 190 -6.39 -5.42 -16.49
N HIS A 191 -6.19 -4.73 -17.61
CA HIS A 191 -7.29 -4.30 -18.47
C HIS A 191 -8.11 -5.46 -19.05
N ASP A 192 -7.44 -6.50 -19.54
CA ASP A 192 -8.11 -7.64 -20.18
C ASP A 192 -8.97 -8.42 -19.19
N GLN A 193 -8.45 -8.70 -17.99
CA GLN A 193 -9.20 -9.46 -16.98
C GLN A 193 -10.38 -8.66 -16.44
N LEU A 194 -10.23 -7.35 -16.27
CA LEU A 194 -11.32 -6.51 -15.83
C LEU A 194 -12.39 -6.30 -16.93
N THR A 195 -11.97 -6.25 -18.20
CA THR A 195 -12.91 -6.22 -19.33
C THR A 195 -13.71 -7.53 -19.39
N ASN A 196 -13.03 -8.68 -19.28
CA ASN A 196 -13.68 -9.98 -19.23
C ASN A 196 -14.63 -10.11 -18.03
N LEU A 197 -14.24 -9.56 -16.86
CA LEU A 197 -15.10 -9.51 -15.68
C LEU A 197 -16.36 -8.68 -15.96
N ALA A 198 -16.21 -7.47 -16.49
CA ALA A 198 -17.32 -6.60 -16.85
C ALA A 198 -18.30 -7.27 -17.83
N GLU A 199 -17.78 -7.91 -18.88
CA GLU A 199 -18.57 -8.67 -19.84
C GLU A 199 -19.31 -9.84 -19.18
N SER A 200 -18.63 -10.59 -18.30
CA SER A 200 -19.24 -11.73 -17.59
C SER A 200 -20.37 -11.31 -16.65
N MET A 201 -20.25 -10.12 -16.06
CA MET A 201 -21.24 -9.54 -15.17
C MET A 201 -22.30 -8.73 -15.94
N GLN A 202 -22.17 -8.59 -17.27
CA GLN A 202 -23.04 -7.75 -18.10
C GLN A 202 -23.08 -6.28 -17.65
N ILE A 203 -22.01 -5.80 -17.01
CA ILE A 203 -21.87 -4.41 -16.54
C ILE A 203 -21.12 -3.61 -17.60
N ASN A 204 -21.61 -2.41 -17.91
CA ASN A 204 -20.83 -1.43 -18.66
C ASN A 204 -19.87 -0.72 -17.70
N VAL A 205 -18.59 -1.12 -17.71
CA VAL A 205 -17.56 -0.38 -16.97
C VAL A 205 -17.19 0.85 -17.79
N ASP A 206 -17.59 2.02 -17.32
CA ASP A 206 -17.17 3.29 -17.91
C ASP A 206 -15.69 3.55 -17.58
N TRP A 207 -14.82 2.98 -18.41
CA TRP A 207 -13.38 3.16 -18.34
C TRP A 207 -12.93 4.61 -18.48
N VAL A 208 -13.76 5.47 -19.09
CA VAL A 208 -13.49 6.90 -19.22
C VAL A 208 -13.79 7.59 -17.90
N ALA A 209 -14.96 7.36 -17.30
CA ALA A 209 -15.28 7.86 -15.96
C ALA A 209 -14.29 7.33 -14.90
N LEU A 210 -13.86 6.07 -15.00
CA LEU A 210 -12.86 5.49 -14.10
C LEU A 210 -11.50 6.18 -14.25
N ARG A 211 -11.11 6.59 -15.47
CA ARG A 211 -9.88 7.36 -15.75
C ARG A 211 -9.99 8.84 -15.39
N GLU A 212 -11.12 9.47 -15.62
CA GLU A 212 -11.41 10.86 -15.22
C GLU A 212 -11.44 10.98 -13.68
N PHE A 213 -11.99 9.97 -13.01
CA PHE A 213 -11.96 9.85 -11.55
C PHE A 213 -10.53 9.66 -11.00
N LEU A 214 -9.63 9.09 -11.80
CA LEU A 214 -8.20 8.95 -11.50
C LEU A 214 -7.39 10.22 -11.83
N GLY A 215 -7.98 11.27 -12.40
CA GLY A 215 -7.27 12.50 -12.78
C GLY A 215 -6.20 12.32 -13.87
N LEU A 216 -6.22 11.20 -14.60
CA LEU A 216 -5.20 10.89 -15.61
C LEU A 216 -5.43 11.71 -16.89
N PRO A 217 -4.38 12.30 -17.51
CA PRO A 217 -4.54 13.04 -18.76
C PRO A 217 -5.07 12.13 -19.87
N GLN A 218 -5.99 12.67 -20.68
CA GLN A 218 -6.48 12.00 -21.88
C GLN A 218 -5.30 11.77 -22.84
N ASN A 219 -4.80 10.53 -22.93
CA ASN A 219 -4.01 10.14 -24.09
C ASN A 219 -4.94 10.17 -25.30
N GLN A 220 -4.87 11.27 -26.05
CA GLN A 220 -5.48 11.35 -27.37
C GLN A 220 -4.96 10.17 -28.21
N PRO A 221 -5.83 9.43 -28.92
CA PRO A 221 -5.35 8.47 -29.89
C PRO A 221 -4.53 9.22 -30.93
N GLN A 222 -3.27 8.79 -31.12
CA GLN A 222 -2.50 9.18 -32.29
C GLN A 222 -3.25 8.67 -33.52
N THR A 223 -4.00 9.57 -34.15
CA THR A 223 -4.47 9.40 -35.51
C THR A 223 -3.24 9.30 -36.41
N CYS A 224 -3.12 8.18 -37.10
CA CYS A 224 -2.51 8.20 -38.44
C CYS A 224 -3.43 9.00 -39.38
#